data_AF-A0AAV4K406-F1
#
_entry.id   AF-A0AAV4K406-F1
#
_cell.length_a   1.000
_cell.length_b   1.000
_cell.length_c   1.000
_cell.angle_alpha   90.00
_cell.angle_beta   90.00
_cell.angle_gamma   90.00
#
_symmetry.space_group_name_H-M   'P 1'
#
loop_
_entity.id
_entity.type
_entity.pdbx_description
1 polymer ?
#
loop_
_entity_poly.entity_id
_entity_poly.type
_entity_poly.pdbx_seq_one_letter_code
_entity_poly.pdbx_strand_id
1 'polypeptide(L)'
;MTKILWRTTLVLALAGGMVGAQTWQGSNGTYALSGCYQTKDGVRCDFVYSVRSDSGLTWVPSSFETVTPDGGNLKASAISVGGKPFERYGASVNAYRGVPVKLSVLFDLPKTQNTFRVLTISGERVDNVPIRSTTGAQVASAPTTAANLNIAGNWTATLTNCKQSAANTVVCTATLRK
;
A
#
# COMPACT_ATOMS: atom_id res chain seq x y z
N MET A 1 5.05 -36.32 35.51
CA MET A 1 5.53 -36.34 34.13
C MET A 1 4.35 -35.99 33.23
N THR A 2 4.20 -34.71 32.88
CA THR A 2 2.94 -34.17 32.33
C THR A 2 3.18 -33.73 30.88
N LYS A 3 2.57 -34.43 29.92
CA LYS A 3 2.62 -34.14 28.48
C LYS A 3 1.72 -32.94 28.17
N ILE A 4 2.30 -31.85 27.68
CA ILE A 4 1.55 -30.69 27.15
C ILE A 4 1.43 -30.87 25.63
N LEU A 5 0.26 -31.29 25.16
CA LEU A 5 -0.09 -31.24 23.73
C LEU A 5 -0.41 -29.78 23.35
N TRP A 6 0.45 -29.16 22.55
CA TRP A 6 0.09 -27.92 21.85
C TRP A 6 -0.70 -28.28 20.59
N ARG A 7 -1.99 -27.94 20.57
CA ARG A 7 -2.82 -28.00 19.37
C ARG A 7 -2.45 -26.81 18.48
N THR A 8 -1.71 -27.07 17.41
CA THR A 8 -1.47 -26.11 16.34
C THR A 8 -2.74 -26.00 15.49
N THR A 9 -3.56 -24.99 15.74
CA THR A 9 -4.71 -24.67 14.88
C THR A 9 -4.20 -24.05 13.58
N LEU A 10 -4.15 -24.87 12.54
CA LEU A 10 -3.93 -24.46 11.16
C LEU A 10 -5.18 -23.71 10.68
N VAL A 11 -5.12 -22.39 10.58
CA VAL A 11 -6.16 -21.59 9.92
C VAL A 11 -5.88 -21.60 8.42
N LEU A 12 -6.57 -22.47 7.68
CA LEU A 12 -6.71 -22.38 6.22
C LEU A 12 -7.63 -21.18 5.92
N ALA A 13 -7.04 -20.04 5.53
CA ALA A 13 -7.80 -18.94 4.94
C ALA A 13 -7.97 -19.21 3.43
N LEU A 14 -9.17 -19.61 3.04
CA LEU A 14 -9.61 -19.75 1.65
C LEU A 14 -9.67 -18.40 0.93
N ALA A 15 -9.37 -18.45 -0.36
CA ALA A 15 -9.17 -17.35 -1.28
C ALA A 15 -10.32 -16.32 -1.34
N GLY A 16 -9.92 -15.06 -1.20
CA GLY A 16 -10.71 -13.88 -1.52
C GLY A 16 -9.77 -12.68 -1.41
N GLY A 17 -9.14 -12.29 -2.53
CA GLY A 17 -8.09 -11.28 -2.60
C GLY A 17 -8.55 -9.88 -2.24
N MET A 18 -8.85 -9.65 -0.95
CA MET A 18 -8.89 -8.31 -0.38
C MET A 18 -7.45 -7.96 -0.02
N VAL A 19 -6.78 -7.20 -0.88
CA VAL A 19 -5.51 -6.55 -0.56
C VAL A 19 -5.84 -5.45 0.44
N GLY A 20 -5.97 -5.82 1.72
CA GLY A 20 -5.95 -4.85 2.80
C GLY A 20 -4.68 -4.01 2.69
N ALA A 21 -4.75 -2.71 2.99
CA ALA A 21 -3.57 -1.86 3.04
C ALA A 21 -2.55 -2.50 3.98
N GLN A 22 -1.44 -2.98 3.42
CA GLN A 22 -0.41 -3.63 4.20
C GLN A 22 0.37 -2.55 4.94
N THR A 23 0.49 -2.70 6.26
CA THR A 23 1.18 -1.74 7.12
C THR A 23 2.35 -2.40 7.81
N TRP A 24 3.45 -1.67 7.95
CA TRP A 24 4.69 -2.15 8.55
C TRP A 24 5.28 -1.10 9.45
N GLN A 25 5.79 -1.57 10.57
CA GLN A 25 6.33 -0.71 11.60
C GLN A 25 7.85 -0.58 11.40
N GLY A 26 8.27 0.56 10.86
CA GLY A 26 9.68 0.92 10.78
C GLY A 26 10.20 1.47 12.11
N SER A 27 11.51 1.71 12.20
CA SER A 27 12.17 2.25 13.40
C SER A 27 11.57 3.58 13.86
N ASN A 28 11.32 4.50 12.92
CA ASN A 28 10.91 5.88 13.21
C ASN A 28 9.44 6.19 12.87
N GLY A 29 8.68 5.20 12.41
CA GLY A 29 7.34 5.42 11.88
C GLY A 29 6.68 4.16 11.36
N THR A 30 5.55 4.34 10.70
CA THR A 30 4.78 3.26 10.09
C THR A 30 4.65 3.53 8.60
N TYR A 31 4.97 2.54 7.78
CA TYR A 31 4.71 2.54 6.35
C TYR A 31 3.36 1.87 6.10
N ALA A 32 2.56 2.43 5.22
CA ALA A 32 1.33 1.83 4.73
C ALA A 32 1.37 1.82 3.19
N LEU A 33 1.42 0.63 2.57
CA LEU A 33 1.36 0.53 1.12
C LEU A 33 -0.05 0.80 0.64
N SER A 34 -0.17 1.81 -0.21
CA SER A 34 -1.41 2.16 -0.90
C SER A 34 -1.61 1.29 -2.14
N GLY A 35 -0.50 0.90 -2.79
CA GLY A 35 -0.51 -0.07 -3.88
C GLY A 35 0.65 0.13 -4.85
N CYS A 36 0.84 -0.86 -5.71
CA CYS A 36 1.82 -0.81 -6.79
C CYS A 36 1.13 -0.90 -8.15
N TYR A 37 1.67 -0.18 -9.13
CA TYR A 37 1.11 -0.09 -10.46
C TYR A 37 2.18 0.09 -11.52
N GLN A 38 1.91 -0.45 -12.70
CA GLN A 38 2.77 -0.26 -13.86
C GLN A 38 2.72 1.20 -14.31
N THR A 39 3.82 1.72 -14.84
CA THR A 39 3.90 3.06 -15.40
C THR A 39 4.73 3.00 -16.68
N LYS A 40 4.82 4.13 -17.41
CA LYS A 40 5.70 4.19 -18.57
C LYS A 40 7.17 3.94 -18.22
N ASP A 41 7.59 4.31 -17.01
CA ASP A 41 8.97 4.31 -16.54
C ASP A 41 9.35 3.06 -15.73
N GLY A 42 8.39 2.17 -15.44
CA GLY A 42 8.62 0.99 -14.60
C GLY A 42 7.43 0.69 -13.70
N VAL A 43 7.66 0.07 -12.54
CA VAL A 43 6.62 -0.18 -11.54
C VAL A 43 6.73 0.84 -10.43
N ARG A 44 5.66 1.60 -10.18
CA ARG A 44 5.57 2.57 -9.09
C ARG A 44 4.77 1.99 -7.93
N CYS A 45 5.31 2.10 -6.72
CA CYS A 45 4.59 1.80 -5.49
C CYS A 45 4.38 3.08 -4.68
N ASP A 46 3.16 3.31 -4.24
CA ASP A 46 2.80 4.45 -3.39
C ASP A 46 2.61 4.00 -1.95
N PHE A 47 3.21 4.75 -1.03
CA PHE A 47 3.11 4.54 0.41
C PHE A 47 2.66 5.81 1.11
N VAL A 48 2.04 5.61 2.26
CA VAL A 48 1.83 6.64 3.27
C VAL A 48 2.72 6.31 4.45
N TYR A 49 3.52 7.28 4.88
CA TYR A 49 4.39 7.14 6.03
C TYR A 49 3.91 8.04 7.17
N SER A 50 3.75 7.47 8.36
CA SER A 50 3.38 8.20 9.56
C SER A 50 4.52 8.16 10.57
N VAL A 51 5.06 9.33 10.92
CA VAL A 51 6.15 9.43 11.89
C VAL A 51 5.63 9.32 13.32
N ARG A 52 6.42 8.72 14.21
CA ARG A 52 6.06 8.63 15.65
C ARG A 52 6.30 9.93 16.41
N SER A 53 7.32 10.68 16.00
CA SER A 53 7.76 11.94 16.59
C SER A 53 8.35 12.86 15.52
N ASP A 54 8.28 14.16 15.74
CA ASP A 54 8.82 15.14 14.81
C ASP A 54 10.30 14.88 14.55
N SER A 55 10.67 14.73 13.28
CA SER A 55 12.05 14.40 12.88
C SER A 55 12.32 14.74 11.42
N GLY A 56 13.59 15.06 11.13
CA GLY A 56 14.10 15.07 9.77
C GLY A 56 14.29 13.63 9.31
N LEU A 57 13.66 13.28 8.19
CA LEU A 57 13.73 11.93 7.64
C LEU A 57 14.30 11.98 6.23
N THR A 58 15.18 11.03 5.94
CA THR A 58 15.77 10.82 4.64
C THR A 58 15.42 9.42 4.17
N TRP A 59 14.87 9.33 2.97
CA TRP A 59 14.70 8.06 2.27
C TRP A 59 15.73 7.99 1.15
N VAL A 60 16.24 6.80 0.90
CA VAL A 60 17.11 6.51 -0.25
C VAL A 60 16.51 5.35 -1.04
N PRO A 61 16.67 5.30 -2.38
CA PRO A 61 16.11 4.20 -3.17
C PRO A 61 16.62 2.82 -2.73
N SER A 62 17.85 2.73 -2.21
CA SER A 62 18.42 1.48 -1.71
C SER A 62 17.72 0.92 -0.46
N SER A 63 16.87 1.70 0.22
CA SER A 63 16.01 1.20 1.29
C SER A 63 14.83 0.36 0.78
N PHE A 64 14.62 0.32 -0.54
CA PHE A 64 13.52 -0.40 -1.17
C PHE A 64 14.08 -1.38 -2.17
N GLU A 65 13.82 -2.67 -1.94
CA GLU A 65 14.40 -3.74 -2.73
C GLU A 65 13.33 -4.78 -3.09
N THR A 66 13.51 -5.47 -4.20
CA THR A 66 12.65 -6.58 -4.62
C THR A 66 13.50 -7.72 -5.15
N VAL A 67 12.95 -8.93 -5.11
CA VAL A 67 13.55 -10.08 -5.80
C VAL A 67 12.97 -10.17 -7.21
N THR A 68 13.83 -10.22 -8.23
CA THR A 68 13.46 -10.43 -9.63
C THR A 68 13.04 -11.87 -9.87
N PRO A 69 12.33 -12.18 -10.98
CA PRO A 69 11.96 -13.55 -11.34
C PRO A 69 13.17 -14.49 -11.46
N ASP A 70 14.33 -13.94 -11.84
CA ASP A 70 15.58 -14.68 -11.97
C ASP A 70 16.32 -14.87 -10.63
N GLY A 71 15.72 -14.42 -9.51
CA GLY A 71 16.24 -14.58 -8.16
C GLY A 71 17.26 -13.51 -7.74
N GLY A 72 17.51 -12.50 -8.57
CA GLY A 72 18.39 -11.38 -8.24
C GLY A 72 17.69 -10.33 -7.36
N ASN A 73 18.47 -9.55 -6.60
CA ASN A 73 17.93 -8.40 -5.87
C ASN A 73 17.99 -7.15 -6.77
N LEU A 74 16.87 -6.46 -6.90
CA LEU A 74 16.74 -5.19 -7.59
C LEU A 74 16.36 -4.11 -6.59
N LYS A 75 17.10 -3.01 -6.58
CA LYS A 75 16.78 -1.83 -5.76
C LYS A 75 15.85 -0.90 -6.52
N ALA A 76 15.11 -0.06 -5.81
CA ALA A 76 14.38 1.02 -6.45
C ALA A 76 15.35 1.95 -7.20
N SER A 77 14.91 2.46 -8.35
CA SER A 77 15.69 3.35 -9.21
C SER A 77 15.54 4.82 -8.80
N ALA A 78 14.40 5.19 -8.21
CA ALA A 78 14.14 6.53 -7.73
C ALA A 78 13.04 6.55 -6.66
N ILE A 79 13.00 7.63 -5.88
CA ILE A 79 11.94 7.90 -4.90
C ILE A 79 11.40 9.32 -5.01
N SER A 80 10.15 9.52 -4.64
CA SER A 80 9.49 10.82 -4.53
C SER A 80 8.88 10.93 -3.15
N VAL A 81 9.09 12.07 -2.48
CA VAL A 81 8.69 12.31 -1.09
C VAL A 81 7.91 13.60 -1.00
N GLY A 82 6.75 13.58 -0.35
CA GLY A 82 5.91 14.77 -0.15
C GLY A 82 5.41 15.39 -1.47
N GLY A 83 5.30 14.59 -2.54
CA GLY A 83 4.89 15.07 -3.86
C GLY A 83 5.99 15.77 -4.67
N LYS A 84 7.23 15.80 -4.17
CA LYS A 84 8.39 16.26 -4.95
C LYS A 84 8.66 15.32 -6.15
N PRO A 85 9.41 15.78 -7.18
CA PRO A 85 9.85 14.91 -8.28
C PRO A 85 10.62 13.67 -7.80
N PHE A 86 10.76 12.68 -8.67
CA PHE A 86 11.55 11.48 -8.39
C PHE A 86 13.05 11.82 -8.36
N GLU A 87 13.72 11.45 -7.27
CA GLU A 87 15.14 11.64 -7.04
C GLU A 87 15.85 10.28 -6.95
N ARG A 88 17.00 10.17 -7.62
CA ARG A 88 17.79 8.92 -7.70
C ARG A 88 18.74 8.73 -6.50
N TYR A 89 19.04 9.79 -5.77
CA TYR A 89 20.01 9.76 -4.66
C TYR A 89 19.34 9.73 -3.28
N GLY A 90 18.01 9.85 -3.24
CA GLY A 90 17.24 9.99 -2.01
C GLY A 90 16.66 11.37 -1.87
N ALA A 91 15.76 11.52 -0.91
CA ALA A 91 15.03 12.76 -0.65
C ALA A 91 14.78 12.90 0.85
N SER A 92 14.86 14.13 1.33
CA SER A 92 14.67 14.46 2.75
C SER A 92 13.50 15.41 2.94
N VAL A 93 12.74 15.19 4.01
CA VAL A 93 11.71 16.11 4.49
C VAL A 93 11.69 16.16 6.02
N ASN A 94 11.22 17.28 6.56
CA ASN A 94 10.80 17.33 7.96
C ASN A 94 9.42 16.70 8.07
N ALA A 95 9.32 15.62 8.83
CA ALA A 95 8.06 14.94 9.12
C ALA A 95 7.59 15.34 10.52
N TYR A 96 6.30 15.65 10.63
CA TYR A 96 5.66 16.04 11.89
C TYR A 96 4.65 14.98 12.29
N ARG A 97 4.56 14.70 13.59
CA ARG A 97 3.62 13.73 14.15
C ARG A 97 2.19 14.12 13.77
N GLY A 98 1.42 13.13 13.32
CA GLY A 98 0.04 13.32 12.88
C GLY A 98 -0.11 13.81 11.44
N VAL A 99 0.99 14.17 10.76
CA VAL A 99 0.97 14.55 9.33
C VAL A 99 1.52 13.39 8.49
N PRO A 100 0.70 12.69 7.70
CA PRO A 100 1.19 11.61 6.84
C PRO A 100 2.03 12.16 5.69
N VAL A 101 3.19 11.53 5.45
CA VAL A 101 4.07 11.82 4.32
C VAL A 101 3.77 10.85 3.19
N LYS A 102 3.46 11.38 2.00
CA LYS A 102 3.34 10.56 0.79
C LYS A 102 4.72 10.19 0.26
N LEU A 103 4.92 8.90 0.03
CA LEU A 103 6.12 8.35 -0.59
C LEU A 103 5.71 7.63 -1.88
N SER A 104 6.50 7.78 -2.92
CA SER A 104 6.38 7.04 -4.17
C SER A 104 7.73 6.47 -4.54
N VAL A 105 7.79 5.19 -4.87
CA VAL A 105 9.03 4.47 -5.16
C VAL A 105 8.91 3.87 -6.55
N LEU A 106 9.94 4.02 -7.38
CA LEU A 106 10.00 3.49 -8.74
C LEU A 106 10.98 2.33 -8.81
N PHE A 107 10.56 1.23 -9.44
CA PHE A 107 11.38 0.07 -9.75
C PHE A 107 11.47 -0.11 -11.26
N ASP A 108 12.70 -0.29 -11.76
CA ASP A 108 12.96 -0.53 -13.19
C ASP A 108 12.72 -2.02 -13.53
N LEU A 109 11.49 -2.47 -13.33
CA LEU A 109 11.04 -3.83 -13.65
C LEU A 109 10.36 -3.89 -15.02
N PRO A 110 10.43 -5.05 -15.70
CA PRO A 110 9.71 -5.27 -16.94
C PRO A 110 8.19 -5.16 -16.72
N LYS A 111 7.50 -4.50 -17.66
CA LYS A 111 6.04 -4.25 -17.65
C LYS A 111 5.17 -5.50 -17.76
N THR A 112 5.77 -6.68 -17.83
CA THR A 112 5.08 -7.97 -17.83
C THR A 112 4.82 -8.50 -16.42
N GLN A 113 5.43 -7.90 -15.38
CA GLN A 113 5.20 -8.32 -14.00
C GLN A 113 3.88 -7.80 -13.46
N ASN A 114 3.11 -8.73 -12.89
CA ASN A 114 1.84 -8.50 -12.24
C ASN A 114 1.93 -8.67 -10.71
N THR A 115 3.08 -9.07 -10.17
CA THR A 115 3.32 -9.18 -8.74
C THR A 115 4.81 -9.02 -8.41
N PHE A 116 5.09 -8.38 -7.27
CA PHE A 116 6.35 -8.55 -6.58
C PHE A 116 6.26 -9.81 -5.73
N ARG A 117 7.13 -10.79 -6.00
CA ARG A 117 7.23 -11.99 -5.15
C ARG A 117 7.66 -11.62 -3.74
N VAL A 118 8.65 -10.73 -3.65
CA VAL A 118 9.20 -10.20 -2.41
C VAL A 118 9.47 -8.72 -2.61
N LEU A 119 8.87 -7.88 -1.78
CA LEU A 119 9.16 -6.46 -1.65
C LEU A 119 9.72 -6.20 -0.26
N THR A 120 10.89 -5.56 -0.18
CA THR A 120 11.54 -5.19 1.08
C THR A 120 11.52 -3.68 1.22
N ILE A 121 11.08 -3.20 2.39
CA ILE A 121 10.90 -1.79 2.71
C ILE A 121 11.65 -1.52 4.01
N SER A 122 12.78 -0.82 3.91
CA SER A 122 13.62 -0.49 5.07
C SER A 122 13.97 -1.70 5.94
N GLY A 123 14.21 -2.85 5.30
CA GLY A 123 14.51 -4.13 5.96
C GLY A 123 13.29 -5.01 6.24
N GLU A 124 12.07 -4.48 6.17
CA GLU A 124 10.84 -5.25 6.38
C GLU A 124 10.39 -5.94 5.10
N ARG A 125 10.12 -7.24 5.18
CA ARG A 125 9.76 -8.07 4.04
C ARG A 125 8.24 -8.19 3.86
N VAL A 126 7.82 -8.12 2.61
CA VAL A 126 6.43 -8.26 2.18
C VAL A 126 6.37 -9.22 1.00
N ASP A 127 5.55 -10.26 1.11
CA ASP A 127 5.42 -11.25 0.05
C ASP A 127 4.18 -11.00 -0.82
N ASN A 128 4.29 -11.36 -2.10
CA ASN A 128 3.19 -11.42 -3.07
C ASN A 128 2.40 -10.10 -3.21
N VAL A 129 3.09 -8.97 -3.34
CA VAL A 129 2.44 -7.67 -3.55
C VAL A 129 1.95 -7.58 -4.99
N PRO A 130 0.64 -7.36 -5.25
CA PRO A 130 0.14 -7.27 -6.61
C PRO A 130 0.50 -5.94 -7.27
N ILE A 131 0.83 -6.01 -8.55
CA ILE A 131 1.12 -4.86 -9.43
C ILE A 131 -0.07 -4.69 -10.36
N ARG A 132 -0.78 -3.56 -10.23
CA ARG A 132 -1.95 -3.25 -11.05
C ARG A 132 -1.53 -2.68 -12.40
N SER A 133 -2.19 -3.09 -13.48
CA SER A 133 -2.03 -2.41 -14.77
C SER A 133 -2.65 -1.01 -14.72
N THR A 134 -2.01 -0.03 -15.35
CA THR A 134 -2.54 1.33 -15.49
C THR A 134 -3.70 1.49 -16.46
N THR A 135 -4.23 0.41 -17.06
CA THR A 135 -5.37 0.47 -17.99
C THR A 135 -6.73 0.77 -17.34
N GLY A 136 -6.76 1.12 -16.05
CA GLY A 136 -7.95 1.60 -15.35
C GLY A 136 -7.58 2.79 -14.46
N ALA A 137 -8.35 3.87 -14.59
CA ALA A 137 -8.22 5.09 -13.81
C ALA A 137 -7.94 4.81 -12.32
N GLN A 138 -7.02 5.59 -11.74
CA GLN A 138 -6.67 5.57 -10.33
C GLN A 138 -7.93 5.58 -9.46
N VAL A 139 -8.30 4.42 -8.89
CA VAL A 139 -9.05 4.40 -7.65
C VAL A 139 -8.00 4.52 -6.56
N ALA A 140 -7.75 5.75 -6.11
CA ALA A 140 -7.14 5.96 -4.81
C ALA A 140 -8.00 5.18 -3.80
N SER A 141 -7.44 4.10 -3.24
CA SER A 141 -8.04 3.46 -2.10
C SER A 141 -7.94 4.46 -0.95
N ALA A 142 -9.06 5.10 -0.60
CA ALA A 142 -9.15 5.89 0.62
C ALA A 142 -8.68 5.03 1.80
N PRO A 143 -7.99 5.61 2.80
CA PRO A 143 -7.55 4.86 3.97
C PRO A 143 -8.77 4.24 4.64
N THR A 144 -8.89 2.91 4.58
CA THR A 144 -9.91 2.15 5.29
C THR A 144 -9.39 1.82 6.67
N THR A 145 -9.29 2.85 7.51
CA THR A 145 -9.58 2.66 8.93
C THR A 145 -10.91 3.35 9.18
N ALA A 146 -11.98 2.80 8.58
CA ALA A 146 -13.29 3.03 9.15
C ALA A 146 -13.26 2.33 10.51
N ALA A 147 -13.34 3.12 11.59
CA ALA A 147 -13.74 2.57 12.87
C ALA A 147 -14.97 1.69 12.61
N ASN A 148 -15.00 0.49 13.19
CA ASN A 148 -16.20 -0.36 13.15
C ASN A 148 -17.33 0.43 13.83
N LEU A 149 -18.06 1.22 13.04
CA LEU A 149 -19.26 1.90 13.47
C LEU A 149 -20.33 0.80 13.50
N ASN A 150 -20.89 0.51 14.67
CA ASN A 150 -22.01 -0.41 14.77
C ASN A 150 -23.26 0.28 14.19
N ILE A 151 -23.50 0.11 12.88
CA ILE A 151 -24.62 0.72 12.15
C ILE A 151 -25.86 -0.17 12.31
N ALA A 152 -26.44 -0.21 13.51
CA ALA A 152 -27.71 -0.89 13.76
C ALA A 152 -28.91 0.07 13.56
N GLY A 153 -29.99 -0.39 12.92
CA GLY A 153 -31.25 0.34 12.73
C GLY A 153 -31.57 0.67 11.26
N ASN A 154 -32.64 1.44 11.05
CA ASN A 154 -33.02 1.94 9.73
C ASN A 154 -32.26 3.23 9.42
N TRP A 155 -31.69 3.31 8.21
CA TRP A 155 -30.91 4.44 7.72
C TRP A 155 -31.41 4.85 6.35
N THR A 156 -31.36 6.15 6.06
CA THR A 156 -31.60 6.70 4.73
C THR A 156 -30.25 6.92 4.05
N ALA A 157 -30.05 6.32 2.88
CA ALA A 157 -28.85 6.51 2.07
C ALA A 157 -29.07 7.55 0.98
N THR A 158 -28.21 8.56 0.91
CA THR A 158 -28.13 9.49 -0.22
C THR A 158 -26.93 9.12 -1.09
N LEU A 159 -27.18 8.78 -2.35
CA LEU A 159 -26.14 8.45 -3.33
C LEU A 159 -25.77 9.71 -4.12
N THR A 160 -24.48 10.04 -4.18
CA THR A 160 -23.93 11.16 -4.95
C THR A 160 -22.73 10.70 -5.79
N ASN A 161 -22.33 11.49 -6.80
CA ASN A 161 -21.17 11.21 -7.66
C ASN A 161 -21.24 9.82 -8.35
N CYS A 162 -22.42 9.39 -8.76
CA CYS A 162 -22.62 8.13 -9.45
C CYS A 162 -21.98 8.16 -10.85
N LYS A 163 -21.10 7.21 -11.14
CA LYS A 163 -20.52 6.99 -12.48
C LYS A 163 -20.72 5.54 -12.93
N GLN A 164 -21.03 5.36 -14.20
CA GLN A 164 -21.12 4.03 -14.78
C GLN A 164 -19.72 3.41 -14.89
N SER A 165 -19.52 2.26 -14.27
CA SER A 165 -18.23 1.56 -14.25
C SER A 165 -18.19 0.35 -15.19
N ALA A 166 -19.34 -0.21 -15.56
CA ALA A 166 -19.48 -1.29 -16.52
C ALA A 166 -20.90 -1.32 -17.10
N ALA A 167 -21.17 -2.22 -18.05
CA ALA A 167 -22.54 -2.52 -18.46
C ALA A 167 -23.35 -2.91 -17.21
N ASN A 168 -24.40 -2.12 -16.92
CA ASN A 168 -25.30 -2.30 -15.78
C ASN A 168 -24.67 -2.15 -14.37
N THR A 169 -23.50 -1.53 -14.24
CA THR A 169 -22.89 -1.25 -12.92
C THR A 169 -22.62 0.24 -12.73
N VAL A 170 -23.17 0.82 -11.66
CA VAL A 170 -22.96 2.22 -11.27
C VAL A 170 -22.25 2.27 -9.92
N VAL A 171 -21.17 3.05 -9.84
CA VAL A 171 -20.41 3.28 -8.61
C VAL A 171 -20.73 4.68 -8.11
N CYS A 172 -21.26 4.78 -6.89
CA CYS A 172 -21.64 6.04 -6.24
C CYS A 172 -20.91 6.22 -4.90
N THR A 173 -20.82 7.46 -4.43
CA THR A 173 -20.54 7.78 -3.02
C THR A 173 -21.85 7.73 -2.24
N ALA A 174 -21.91 6.95 -1.14
CA ALA A 174 -23.09 6.87 -0.28
C ALA A 174 -22.88 7.67 1.02
N THR A 175 -23.84 8.53 1.36
CA THR A 175 -23.94 9.19 2.67
C THR A 175 -25.12 8.59 3.44
N LEU A 176 -24.87 8.02 4.61
CA LEU A 176 -25.92 7.46 5.47
C LEU A 176 -26.38 8.50 6.49
N ARG A 177 -27.69 8.70 6.63
CA ARG A 177 -28.32 9.54 7.64
C ARG A 177 -29.37 8.74 8.39
N LYS A 178 -29.47 8.97 9.70
CA LYS A 178 -30.54 8.44 10.53
C LYS A 178 -31.67 9.44 10.60
#